data_AF-A0A838J6H5-F1
#
_entry.id   AF-A0A838J6H5-F1
#
_cell.length_a   1.000
_cell.length_b   1.000
_cell.length_c   1.000
_cell.angle_alpha   90.00
_cell.angle_beta   90.00
_cell.angle_gamma   90.00
#
_symmetry.space_group_name_H-M   'P 1'
#
loop_
_entity.id
_entity.type
_entity.pdbx_description
1 polymer ?
#
loop_
_entity_poly.entity_id
_entity_poly.type
_entity_poly.pdbx_seq_one_letter_code
_entity_poly.pdbx_strand_id
1 'polypeptide(L)' 'MSDEVNREKREDDVRPANSAARDKAEGTLRETGGRVKESAGALTGNRKLEAEGQADQVAGATQRKKGTLKDRIKSWIDRR' A
#
# COMPACT_ATOMS: atom_id res chain seq x y z
N MET A 1 2.86 22.30 40.22
CA MET A 1 3.50 22.81 38.97
C MET A 1 4.25 21.66 38.27
N SER A 2 3.56 20.56 37.95
CA SER A 2 4.18 19.43 37.23
C SER A 2 3.23 18.68 36.29
N ASP A 3 1.93 19.01 36.27
CA ASP A 3 0.93 18.32 35.44
C ASP A 3 0.66 18.96 34.07
N GLU A 4 1.46 19.96 33.67
CA GLU A 4 1.17 20.78 32.48
C GLU A 4 2.18 20.63 31.33
N VAL A 5 3.11 19.67 31.41
CA VAL A 5 4.13 19.43 30.35
C VAL A 5 3.94 18.06 29.68
N ASN A 6 2.76 17.45 29.80
CA ASN A 6 2.46 16.17 29.15
C ASN A 6 1.23 16.23 28.22
N ARG A 7 0.91 17.42 27.70
CA ARG A 7 -0.24 17.64 26.81
C ARG A 7 0.10 17.84 25.33
N GLU A 8 1.38 18.02 24.98
CA GLU A 8 1.78 18.47 23.64
C GLU A 8 2.41 17.37 22.73
N LYS A 9 2.16 16.09 22.99
CA LYS A 9 2.57 15.00 22.08
C LYS A 9 1.48 13.95 21.89
N ARG A 10 0.25 14.39 21.61
CA ARG A 10 -0.89 13.50 21.37
C ARG A 10 -1.75 13.92 20.18
N GLU A 11 -1.19 14.63 19.20
CA GLU A 11 -1.97 15.08 18.02
C GLU A 11 -1.62 14.35 16.71
N ASP A 12 -0.58 13.50 16.67
CA ASP A 12 -0.18 12.80 15.42
C ASP A 12 -0.80 11.40 15.21
N ASP A 13 -1.52 10.85 16.18
CA ASP A 13 -1.94 9.43 16.16
C ASP A 13 -3.44 9.18 15.91
N VAL A 14 -4.20 10.19 15.50
CA VAL A 14 -5.57 10.00 14.98
C VAL A 14 -5.52 9.87 13.46
N ARG A 15 -4.87 8.82 12.95
CA ARG A 15 -5.14 8.35 11.58
C ARG A 15 -6.57 7.78 11.60
N PRO A 16 -7.54 8.36 10.89
CA PRO A 16 -8.90 7.83 10.91
C PRO A 16 -8.87 6.39 10.41
N ALA A 17 -9.48 5.47 11.15
CA ALA A 17 -9.58 4.05 10.81
C ALA A 17 -10.09 3.82 9.37
N ASN A 18 -10.79 4.82 8.83
CA ASN A 18 -11.26 4.90 7.46
C ASN A 18 -10.13 4.85 6.42
N SER A 19 -8.94 5.39 6.70
CA SER A 19 -7.83 5.47 5.73
C SER A 19 -7.05 4.16 5.63
N ALA A 20 -6.70 3.52 6.75
CA ALA A 20 -5.97 2.24 6.73
C ALA A 20 -6.83 1.10 6.15
N ALA A 21 -8.14 1.13 6.38
CA ALA A 21 -9.08 0.20 5.76
C ALA A 21 -9.23 0.45 4.25
N ARG A 22 -9.28 1.73 3.84
CA ARG A 22 -9.30 2.12 2.42
C ARG A 22 -8.01 1.74 1.69
N ASP A 23 -6.85 1.97 2.27
CA ASP A 23 -5.56 1.63 1.67
C ASP A 23 -5.42 0.11 1.46
N LYS A 24 -5.86 -0.70 2.44
CA LYS A 24 -5.90 -2.16 2.30
C LYS A 24 -6.91 -2.59 1.23
N ALA A 25 -8.08 -1.98 1.20
CA ALA A 25 -9.11 -2.28 0.21
C ALA A 25 -8.65 -1.91 -1.20
N GLU A 26 -8.01 -0.76 -1.38
CA GLU A 26 -7.48 -0.27 -2.65
C GLU A 26 -6.33 -1.16 -3.14
N GLY A 27 -5.42 -1.57 -2.27
CA GLY A 27 -4.37 -2.53 -2.61
C GLY A 27 -4.93 -3.89 -3.05
N THR A 28 -5.97 -4.38 -2.37
CA THR A 28 -6.64 -5.65 -2.70
C THR A 28 -7.45 -5.54 -3.99
N LEU A 29 -8.17 -4.44 -4.18
CA LEU A 29 -8.93 -4.13 -5.40
C LEU A 29 -8.01 -4.05 -6.61
N ARG A 30 -6.83 -3.44 -6.47
CA ARG A 30 -5.86 -3.30 -7.55
C ARG A 30 -5.21 -4.65 -7.94
N GLU A 31 -4.87 -5.50 -6.97
CA GLU A 31 -4.42 -6.88 -7.23
C GLU A 31 -5.50 -7.70 -7.95
N THR A 32 -6.74 -7.60 -7.47
CA THR A 32 -7.86 -8.36 -8.03
C THR A 32 -8.21 -7.87 -9.45
N GLY A 33 -8.27 -6.55 -9.64
CA GLY A 33 -8.52 -5.93 -10.95
C GLY A 33 -7.44 -6.25 -11.97
N GLY A 34 -6.16 -6.30 -11.57
CA GLY A 34 -5.05 -6.70 -12.44
C GLY A 34 -5.19 -8.14 -12.95
N ARG A 35 -5.53 -9.10 -12.07
CA ARG A 35 -5.78 -10.49 -12.47
C ARG A 35 -7.01 -10.65 -13.36
N VAL A 36 -8.07 -9.88 -13.09
CA VAL A 36 -9.28 -9.88 -13.92
C VAL A 36 -8.98 -9.34 -15.32
N LYS A 37 -8.23 -8.24 -15.44
CA LYS A 37 -7.78 -7.68 -16.73
C LYS A 37 -6.90 -8.66 -17.50
N GLU A 38 -5.97 -9.33 -16.82
CA GLU A 38 -5.12 -10.35 -17.42
C GLU A 38 -5.95 -11.53 -17.95
N SER A 39 -6.85 -12.07 -17.12
CA SER A 39 -7.71 -13.19 -17.48
C SER A 39 -8.66 -12.81 -18.62
N ALA A 40 -9.27 -11.63 -18.57
CA ALA A 40 -10.15 -11.13 -19.63
C ALA A 40 -9.38 -10.85 -20.93
N GLY A 41 -8.15 -10.32 -20.85
CA GLY A 41 -7.27 -10.12 -21.99
C GLY A 41 -6.90 -11.44 -22.66
N ALA A 42 -6.49 -12.44 -21.88
CA ALA A 42 -6.18 -13.78 -22.37
C ALA A 42 -7.39 -14.47 -23.00
N LEU A 43 -8.58 -14.35 -22.38
CA LEU A 43 -9.83 -14.94 -22.88
C LEU A 43 -10.35 -14.28 -24.16
N THR A 44 -10.18 -12.96 -24.29
CA THR A 44 -10.65 -12.20 -25.46
C THR A 44 -9.59 -12.05 -26.56
N GLY A 45 -8.37 -12.53 -26.32
CA GLY A 45 -7.23 -12.32 -27.23
C GLY A 45 -6.70 -10.88 -27.25
N ASN A 46 -7.08 -10.05 -26.29
CA ASN A 46 -6.67 -8.66 -26.20
C ASN A 46 -5.33 -8.53 -25.45
N ARG A 47 -4.24 -8.57 -26.22
CA ARG A 47 -2.85 -8.42 -25.71
C ARG A 47 -2.61 -7.13 -24.92
N LYS A 48 -3.35 -6.05 -25.19
CA LYS A 48 -3.21 -4.79 -24.44
C LYS A 48 -3.71 -4.93 -23.01
N LEU A 49 -4.88 -5.57 -22.85
CA LEU A 49 -5.51 -5.84 -21.54
C LEU A 49 -4.67 -6.79 -20.68
N GLU A 50 -4.08 -7.81 -21.32
CA GLU A 50 -3.15 -8.73 -20.69
C GLU A 50 -1.88 -8.01 -20.20
N ALA A 51 -1.25 -7.21 -21.07
CA ALA A 51 -0.05 -6.46 -20.74
C ALA A 51 -0.29 -5.40 -19.63
N GLU A 52 -1.45 -4.72 -19.65
CA GLU A 52 -1.84 -3.80 -18.58
C GLU A 52 -2.00 -4.52 -17.24
N GLY A 53 -2.65 -5.69 -17.22
CA GLY A 53 -2.82 -6.51 -16.03
C GLY A 53 -1.48 -6.98 -15.42
N GLN A 54 -0.54 -7.41 -16.26
CA GLN A 54 0.81 -7.79 -15.80
C GLN A 54 1.63 -6.59 -15.32
N ALA A 55 1.57 -5.46 -16.02
CA ALA A 55 2.28 -4.25 -15.62
C ALA A 55 1.82 -3.74 -14.25
N ASP A 56 0.51 -3.73 -13.99
CA ASP A 56 -0.06 -3.35 -12.69
C ASP A 56 0.42 -4.29 -11.56
N GLN A 57 0.50 -5.60 -11.80
CA GLN A 57 1.03 -6.57 -10.83
C GLN A 57 2.50 -6.34 -10.50
N VAL A 58 3.34 -6.12 -11.53
CA VAL A 58 4.78 -5.84 -11.36
C VAL A 58 4.99 -4.54 -10.59
N ALA A 59 4.25 -3.48 -10.93
CA ALA A 59 4.31 -2.20 -10.25
C ALA A 59 3.89 -2.32 -8.78
N GLY A 60 2.79 -3.02 -8.50
CA GLY A 60 2.30 -3.27 -7.14
C GLY A 60 3.27 -4.08 -6.29
N ALA A 61 3.83 -5.16 -6.85
CA ALA A 61 4.84 -5.98 -6.18
C ALA A 61 6.12 -5.18 -5.87
N THR A 62 6.53 -4.31 -6.79
CA THR A 62 7.70 -3.43 -6.62
C THR A 62 7.46 -2.40 -5.52
N GLN A 63 6.29 -1.76 -5.48
CA GLN A 63 5.90 -0.83 -4.41
C GLN A 63 5.88 -1.52 -3.05
N ARG A 64 5.29 -2.72 -2.94
CA ARG A 64 5.24 -3.49 -1.68
C ARG A 64 6.65 -3.81 -1.17
N LYS A 65 7.55 -4.26 -2.05
CA LYS A 65 8.95 -4.57 -1.70
C LYS A 65 9.74 -3.33 -1.28
N LYS A 66 9.62 -2.21 -2.01
CA LYS A 66 10.28 -0.94 -1.64
C LYS A 66 9.77 -0.40 -0.31
N GLY A 67 8.45 -0.45 -0.07
CA GLY A 67 7.85 -0.04 1.20
C GLY A 67 8.39 -0.84 2.38
N THR A 68 8.29 -2.18 2.32
CA THR A 68 8.80 -3.05 3.40
C THR A 68 10.31 -2.94 3.63
N LEU A 69 11.10 -2.62 2.61
CA LEU A 69 12.54 -2.40 2.77
C LEU A 69 12.84 -1.06 3.43
N LYS A 70 12.20 0.03 2.98
CA LYS A 70 12.34 1.36 3.60
C LYS A 70 11.89 1.34 5.05
N ASP A 71 10.75 0.71 5.35
CA ASP A 71 10.22 0.64 6.70
C ASP A 71 11.12 -0.18 7.64
N ARG A 72 11.73 -1.25 7.14
CA ARG A 72 12.73 -2.04 7.89
C ARG A 72 14.02 -1.26 8.17
N ILE A 73 14.52 -0.51 7.20
CA ILE A 73 15.73 0.30 7.39
C ILE A 73 15.44 1.46 8.35
N LYS A 74 14.29 2.14 8.18
CA LYS A 74 13.88 3.24 9.04
C LYS A 74 13.69 2.80 10.49
N SER A 75 13.03 1.65 10.71
CA SER A 75 12.84 1.11 12.07
C SER A 75 14.14 0.69 12.76
N TRP A 76 15.17 0.30 12.01
CA TRP A 76 16.50 0.01 12.56
C TRP A 76 17.27 1.28 12.95
N ILE A 77 17.14 2.36 12.17
CA ILE A 77 17.78 3.66 12.42
C ILE A 77 17.10 4.41 13.59
N ASP A 78 15.76 4.43 13.65
CA ASP A 78 15.01 5.12 14.72
C ASP A 78 15.17 4.49 16.12
N ARG A 79 15.72 3.27 16.21
CA ARG A 79 15.88 2.54 17.47
C ARG A 79 17.24 2.76 18.15
N ARG A 80 18.14 3.55 17.55
CA ARG A 80 19.46 3.89 18.09
C ARG A 80 19.47 5.33 18.59
#